data_AF-V6T7J1-F1
#
_entry.id   AF-V6T7J1-F1
#
_cell.length_a   1.000
_cell.length_b   1.000
_cell.length_c   1.000
_cell.angle_alpha   90.00
_cell.angle_beta   90.00
_cell.angle_gamma   90.00
#
_symmetry.space_group_name_H-M   'P 1'
#
loop_
_entity.id
_entity.type
_entity.pdbx_description
1 polymer ?
#
loop_
_entity_poly.entity_id
_entity_poly.type
_entity_poly.pdbx_seq_one_letter_code
_entity_poly.pdbx_strand_id
1 'polypeptide(L)'
;MPLSTCMIPAVVSTAACFLVLSSGLTIFYSRKIGSTLSFWISNSAWACRAGLRRPATPRTWPPRHSFATRPAPSDVWSLGVIIYELVTLKRPDFLEGKDPKDVFVDGWRLDLSGITDGFIKSILERIFLLEPERRPTARGLVRLLQMLDTPPDEQEAKDKALRNRCASLEAALNDANNKILSLEKELAAKSAGADIPKEQFGETSKTLEKVKEIWMKIGMGDAWNATDTADTTDTTDTVDAIDTTDETDNIEDTEEEHLEEDDSTDLMKAVDRNDVEAVKTLIPLQGGMQMKGCAHVDRWKICGGTALMRAAIHGHAELVELLLEKEGGIRDNSEWTALIWAARTGHIDCLELLLEREGGMRDNNGGTALMATVGNGYSNCARRLLRKEICMQDNNGTTALMAAAGRGYADCVKLLMNKESCMQDGNGWTALMWAAQNRHVDCVRLLVDKEAGMREKKGWTALMFAAQAGSVDCVKLLVREKNLRDNTGGDALDMAEIWGHREIIALLSE
;
A
#
# COMPACT_ATOMS: atom_id res chain seq x y z
N MET A 1 -4.10 -41.69 49.17
CA MET A 1 -4.22 -40.74 48.04
C MET A 1 -3.41 -39.49 48.36
N PRO A 2 -2.81 -38.86 47.35
CA PRO A 2 -1.39 -38.49 47.35
C PRO A 2 -1.05 -37.17 48.04
N LEU A 3 0.24 -37.06 48.27
CA LEU A 3 1.00 -36.07 49.03
C LEU A 3 0.91 -34.66 48.41
N SER A 4 0.60 -33.69 49.27
CA SER A 4 0.74 -32.26 48.97
C SER A 4 2.21 -31.83 48.96
N THR A 5 2.46 -30.95 48.00
CA THR A 5 3.68 -30.35 47.48
C THR A 5 4.50 -29.56 48.51
N CYS A 6 5.82 -29.62 48.36
CA CYS A 6 6.83 -28.84 49.11
C CYS A 6 7.74 -28.07 48.11
N MET A 7 8.16 -26.85 48.52
CA MET A 7 9.29 -26.01 48.06
C MET A 7 9.16 -25.05 46.83
N ILE A 8 8.89 -23.75 47.13
CA ILE A 8 9.74 -22.50 46.98
C ILE A 8 10.92 -22.53 45.95
N PRO A 9 11.41 -21.43 45.29
CA PRO A 9 10.88 -20.16 44.72
C PRO A 9 11.35 -19.91 43.24
N ALA A 10 11.11 -18.69 42.69
CA ALA A 10 11.83 -18.00 41.58
C ALA A 10 11.11 -17.82 40.22
N VAL A 11 10.46 -16.65 40.02
CA VAL A 11 10.47 -15.91 38.73
C VAL A 11 10.41 -14.40 39.02
N VAL A 12 11.49 -13.86 39.59
CA VAL A 12 11.84 -12.43 39.58
C VAL A 12 13.06 -12.21 38.65
N SER A 13 13.32 -13.12 37.70
CA SER A 13 14.60 -13.17 36.98
C SER A 13 14.53 -13.18 35.45
N THR A 14 13.59 -12.46 34.84
CA THR A 14 13.68 -12.15 33.39
C THR A 14 13.39 -10.69 33.00
N ALA A 15 12.99 -9.83 33.94
CA ALA A 15 12.93 -8.37 33.70
C ALA A 15 14.05 -7.58 34.41
N ALA A 16 14.92 -8.26 35.18
CA ALA A 16 15.93 -7.63 36.03
C ALA A 16 17.38 -7.96 35.62
N CYS A 17 17.66 -8.23 34.33
CA CYS A 17 19.03 -8.51 33.87
C CYS A 17 19.72 -7.37 33.10
N PHE A 18 19.20 -6.15 33.12
CA PHE A 18 20.02 -4.98 32.85
C PHE A 18 19.53 -3.79 33.68
N LEU A 19 20.20 -3.55 34.83
CA LEU A 19 20.52 -2.24 35.44
C LEU A 19 20.49 -2.31 36.98
N VAL A 20 21.52 -2.91 37.60
CA VAL A 20 22.10 -2.38 38.86
C VAL A 20 23.60 -2.64 38.89
N LEU A 21 24.38 -1.60 38.57
CA LEU A 21 25.71 -1.24 39.08
C LEU A 21 25.92 0.18 38.56
N SER A 22 26.28 1.23 39.28
CA SER A 22 26.46 1.56 40.69
C SER A 22 26.69 3.08 40.62
N SER A 23 26.12 3.86 41.54
CA SER A 23 26.64 5.16 42.00
C SER A 23 27.35 6.05 40.95
N GLY A 24 26.60 6.98 40.36
CA GLY A 24 27.15 8.13 39.66
C GLY A 24 27.16 7.99 38.13
N LEU A 25 26.07 8.42 37.49
CA LEU A 25 26.13 9.08 36.18
C LEU A 25 24.75 9.69 35.85
N THR A 26 24.60 10.99 36.12
CA THR A 26 23.42 11.79 35.84
C THR A 26 23.26 12.16 34.35
N ILE A 27 23.88 11.44 33.41
CA ILE A 27 23.94 11.87 31.99
C ILE A 27 23.63 10.76 30.95
N PHE A 28 23.50 9.49 31.35
CA PHE A 28 23.33 8.38 30.37
C PHE A 28 21.90 7.81 30.23
N TYR A 29 20.91 8.37 30.93
CA TYR A 29 19.58 7.75 31.04
C TYR A 29 18.58 8.11 29.93
N SER A 30 18.80 9.16 29.14
CA SER A 30 17.86 9.60 28.08
C SER A 30 17.95 8.75 26.78
N ARG A 31 19.16 8.33 26.38
CA ARG A 31 19.40 7.62 25.09
C ARG A 31 18.87 6.18 25.01
N LYS A 32 18.80 5.48 26.15
CA LYS A 32 18.27 4.11 26.18
C LYS A 32 16.74 4.09 26.18
N ILE A 33 16.09 5.13 26.68
CA ILE A 33 14.63 5.15 26.75
C ILE A 33 14.05 5.32 25.34
N GLY A 34 14.56 6.24 24.51
CA GLY A 34 14.06 6.44 23.13
C GLY A 34 14.12 5.18 22.26
N SER A 35 15.25 4.49 22.27
CA SER A 35 15.45 3.22 21.55
C SER A 35 14.62 2.07 22.13
N THR A 36 14.51 1.97 23.45
CA THR A 36 13.69 0.93 24.11
C THR A 36 12.19 1.22 23.97
N LEU A 37 11.75 2.48 23.94
CA LEU A 37 10.37 2.91 23.66
C LEU A 37 10.03 2.73 22.19
N SER A 38 10.95 3.05 21.27
CA SER A 38 10.76 2.80 19.83
C SER A 38 10.63 1.30 19.56
N PHE A 39 11.45 0.48 20.23
CA PHE A 39 11.35 -0.98 20.19
C PHE A 39 10.04 -1.47 20.82
N TRP A 40 9.64 -0.91 21.96
CA TRP A 40 8.37 -1.24 22.61
C TRP A 40 7.16 -0.80 21.80
N ILE A 41 7.15 0.36 21.13
CA ILE A 41 6.03 0.86 20.32
C ILE A 41 5.86 0.01 19.07
N SER A 42 6.98 -0.37 18.43
CA SER A 42 6.98 -1.31 17.32
C SER A 42 6.48 -2.70 17.73
N ASN A 43 6.74 -3.14 18.96
CA ASN A 43 6.30 -4.46 19.47
C ASN A 43 4.99 -4.45 20.30
N SER A 44 4.50 -3.32 20.78
CA SER A 44 3.26 -3.23 21.59
C SER A 44 2.00 -3.08 20.73
N ALA A 45 2.17 -2.73 19.44
CA ALA A 45 1.16 -3.01 18.42
C ALA A 45 0.85 -4.51 18.32
N TRP A 46 1.78 -5.37 18.74
CA TRP A 46 1.62 -6.83 18.84
C TRP A 46 1.02 -7.25 20.19
N ALA A 47 1.44 -6.63 21.31
CA ALA A 47 0.91 -6.92 22.65
C ALA A 47 -0.58 -6.53 22.85
N CYS A 48 -1.11 -5.58 22.07
CA CYS A 48 -2.56 -5.30 22.06
C CYS A 48 -3.38 -6.38 21.31
N ARG A 49 -2.74 -7.23 20.50
CA ARG A 49 -3.38 -8.32 19.75
C ARG A 49 -3.25 -9.69 20.45
N ALA A 50 -2.14 -9.94 21.13
CA ALA A 50 -1.97 -11.12 21.97
C ALA A 50 -2.44 -10.81 23.40
N GLY A 51 -3.60 -11.31 23.83
CA GLY A 51 -4.33 -10.99 25.07
C GLY A 51 -3.61 -11.21 26.42
N LEU A 52 -2.43 -10.62 26.61
CA LEU A 52 -1.64 -10.64 27.84
C LEU A 52 -2.01 -9.45 28.72
N ARG A 53 -2.90 -9.73 29.68
CA ARG A 53 -3.33 -8.91 30.83
C ARG A 53 -3.93 -7.53 30.49
N ARG A 54 -5.24 -7.42 30.71
CA ARG A 54 -5.99 -6.16 30.82
C ARG A 54 -5.24 -5.12 31.68
N PRO A 55 -4.99 -3.90 31.17
CA PRO A 55 -4.78 -2.73 32.02
C PRO A 55 -5.93 -1.76 31.76
N ALA A 56 -7.16 -2.10 32.14
CA ALA A 56 -8.27 -1.16 31.99
C ALA A 56 -9.33 -1.44 33.07
N THR A 57 -9.18 -0.76 34.19
CA THR A 57 -10.33 -0.47 35.06
C THR A 57 -10.97 0.84 34.55
N PRO A 58 -12.25 1.12 34.84
CA PRO A 58 -12.94 2.34 34.38
C PRO A 58 -12.24 3.68 34.73
N ARG A 59 -11.23 3.66 35.60
CA ARG A 59 -10.52 4.81 36.20
C ARG A 59 -9.61 5.59 35.24
N THR A 60 -9.29 5.04 34.06
CA THR A 60 -8.30 5.62 33.14
C THR A 60 -8.83 5.94 31.74
N TRP A 61 -10.14 5.75 31.50
CA TRP A 61 -10.76 5.97 30.20
C TRP A 61 -11.30 7.40 30.04
N PRO A 62 -11.03 8.08 28.91
CA PRO A 62 -11.89 9.18 28.47
C PRO A 62 -13.26 8.61 28.02
N PRO A 63 -14.38 9.33 28.24
CA PRO A 63 -15.71 8.81 27.91
C PRO A 63 -15.84 8.64 26.39
N ARG A 64 -16.18 7.42 25.95
CA ARG A 64 -16.66 7.19 24.58
C ARG A 64 -18.06 7.79 24.46
N HIS A 65 -18.13 9.05 24.04
CA HIS A 65 -19.39 9.62 23.58
C HIS A 65 -19.25 10.13 22.14
N SER A 66 -19.94 9.39 21.27
CA SER A 66 -20.67 9.86 20.08
C SER A 66 -19.89 10.62 19.02
N PHE A 67 -19.09 9.90 18.22
CA PHE A 67 -19.06 10.10 16.76
C PHE A 67 -18.96 8.72 16.09
N ALA A 68 -20.01 8.37 15.36
CA ALA A 68 -20.06 7.15 14.55
C ALA A 68 -19.39 7.41 13.20
N THR A 69 -18.86 6.33 12.62
CA THR A 69 -18.31 6.12 11.27
C THR A 69 -16.79 6.28 11.10
N ARG A 70 -16.18 5.15 10.70
CA ARG A 70 -14.78 4.85 10.32
C ARG A 70 -13.86 4.28 11.43
N PRO A 71 -13.01 3.27 11.11
CA PRO A 71 -12.14 2.65 12.10
C PRO A 71 -11.08 3.66 12.55
N ALA A 72 -11.12 4.02 13.83
CA ALA A 72 -10.17 4.96 14.41
C ALA A 72 -8.73 4.42 14.31
N PRO A 73 -7.73 5.26 14.02
CA PRO A 73 -6.32 4.89 14.08
C PRO A 73 -5.97 4.34 15.47
N SER A 74 -5.05 3.37 15.53
CA SER A 74 -4.62 2.71 16.77
C SER A 74 -4.37 3.72 17.88
N ASP A 75 -5.18 3.64 18.94
CA ASP A 75 -5.17 4.64 19.99
C ASP A 75 -3.88 4.52 20.85
N VAL A 76 -2.97 5.49 20.71
CA VAL A 76 -1.72 5.60 21.49
C VAL A 76 -1.94 6.07 22.94
N TRP A 77 -3.18 6.32 23.38
CA TRP A 77 -3.51 6.73 24.76
C TRP A 77 -3.08 5.69 25.80
N SER A 78 -3.34 4.41 25.52
CA SER A 78 -2.93 3.30 26.41
C SER A 78 -1.41 3.23 26.59
N LEU A 79 -0.66 3.56 25.54
CA LEU A 79 0.80 3.67 25.61
C LEU A 79 1.22 4.83 26.51
N GLY A 80 0.53 5.97 26.44
CA GLY A 80 0.74 7.09 27.36
C GLY A 80 0.55 6.70 28.84
N VAL A 81 -0.47 5.91 29.14
CA VAL A 81 -0.73 5.40 30.51
C VAL A 81 0.42 4.52 31.00
N ILE A 82 0.93 3.63 30.14
CA ILE A 82 2.07 2.76 30.46
C ILE A 82 3.33 3.59 30.71
N ILE A 83 3.63 4.56 29.84
CA ILE A 83 4.79 5.45 29.99
C ILE A 83 4.70 6.25 31.29
N TYR A 84 3.52 6.78 31.61
CA TYR A 84 3.29 7.50 32.87
C TYR A 84 3.53 6.59 34.09
N GLU A 85 2.93 5.40 34.12
CA GLU A 85 3.09 4.43 35.23
C GLU A 85 4.56 4.03 35.42
N LEU A 86 5.32 3.84 34.33
CA LEU A 86 6.74 3.50 34.39
C LEU A 86 7.60 4.63 34.95
N VAL A 87 7.29 5.88 34.64
CA VAL A 87 8.10 7.04 35.05
C VAL A 87 7.74 7.52 36.46
N THR A 88 6.46 7.49 36.82
CA THR A 88 6.03 7.93 38.16
C THR A 88 5.94 6.79 39.18
N LEU A 89 6.07 5.53 38.74
CA LEU A 89 5.84 4.31 39.54
C LEU A 89 4.49 4.31 40.28
N LYS A 90 3.51 5.02 39.72
CA LYS A 90 2.17 5.21 40.29
C LYS A 90 1.15 4.99 39.20
N ARG A 91 0.07 4.27 39.52
CA ARG A 91 -1.08 4.15 38.63
C ARG A 91 -1.81 5.50 38.57
N PRO A 92 -2.01 6.07 37.37
CA PRO A 92 -2.81 7.28 37.24
C PRO A 92 -4.27 6.96 37.57
N ASP A 93 -4.89 7.78 38.42
CA ASP A 93 -6.34 7.79 38.62
C ASP A 93 -6.87 9.11 38.08
N PHE A 94 -7.24 9.14 36.80
CA PHE A 94 -7.66 10.37 36.14
C PHE A 94 -9.01 10.87 36.65
N LEU A 95 -9.86 9.96 37.15
CA LEU A 95 -11.23 10.28 37.53
C LEU A 95 -11.33 10.83 38.95
N GLU A 96 -10.39 10.52 39.85
CA GLU A 96 -10.43 10.93 41.26
C GLU A 96 -11.78 10.66 41.96
N GLY A 97 -12.52 9.64 41.51
CA GLY A 97 -13.85 9.30 42.01
C GLY A 97 -15.02 10.13 41.45
N LYS A 98 -14.81 10.97 40.44
CA LYS A 98 -15.83 11.74 39.70
C LYS A 98 -16.25 11.03 38.41
N ASP A 99 -17.39 11.43 37.84
CA ASP A 99 -17.84 10.89 36.55
C ASP A 99 -16.90 11.37 35.41
N PRO A 100 -16.54 10.51 34.44
CA PRO A 100 -15.71 10.89 33.30
C PRO A 100 -16.18 12.15 32.56
N LYS A 101 -17.48 12.42 32.50
CA LYS A 101 -18.04 13.61 31.84
C LYS A 101 -17.71 14.91 32.57
N ASP A 102 -17.49 14.84 33.87
CA ASP A 102 -17.19 15.99 34.72
C ASP A 102 -15.67 16.29 34.79
N VAL A 103 -14.85 15.32 34.36
CA VAL A 103 -13.38 15.41 34.42
C VAL A 103 -12.80 15.78 33.06
N PHE A 104 -13.24 15.11 31.99
CA PHE A 104 -12.69 15.29 30.65
C PHE A 104 -13.44 16.36 29.86
N VAL A 105 -13.33 17.60 30.34
CA VAL A 105 -13.88 18.80 29.69
C VAL A 105 -12.83 19.49 28.81
N ASP A 106 -13.27 20.36 27.90
CA ASP A 106 -12.38 21.14 27.03
C ASP A 106 -11.35 21.93 27.84
N GLY A 107 -10.06 21.70 27.55
CA GLY A 107 -8.94 22.28 28.28
C GLY A 107 -8.34 21.39 29.37
N TRP A 108 -8.85 20.18 29.58
CA TRP A 108 -8.21 19.19 30.48
C TRP A 108 -6.76 18.93 30.09
N ARG A 109 -5.88 18.88 31.09
CA ARG A 109 -4.47 18.50 30.96
C ARG A 109 -4.07 17.63 32.13
N LEU A 110 -3.30 16.58 31.86
CA LEU A 110 -2.72 15.75 32.90
C LEU A 110 -1.67 16.53 33.69
N ASP A 111 -1.69 16.41 35.02
CA ASP A 111 -0.60 16.94 35.85
C ASP A 111 0.67 16.08 35.66
N LEU A 112 1.68 16.67 35.02
CA LEU A 112 2.97 16.05 34.77
C LEU A 112 4.07 16.64 35.69
N SER A 113 3.69 17.32 36.78
CA SER A 113 4.62 17.92 37.75
C SER A 113 5.58 16.90 38.38
N GLY A 114 5.15 15.64 38.50
CA GLY A 114 5.96 14.54 39.04
C GLY A 114 7.02 13.96 38.09
N ILE A 115 7.10 14.45 36.84
CA ILE A 115 8.02 13.94 35.82
C ILE A 115 9.16 14.94 35.62
N THR A 116 10.38 14.54 35.98
CA THR A 116 11.59 15.37 35.86
C THR A 116 12.20 15.35 34.46
N ASP A 117 11.91 14.32 33.67
CA ASP A 117 12.40 14.18 32.31
C ASP A 117 11.54 15.02 31.33
N GLY A 118 12.11 16.11 30.83
CA GLY A 118 11.42 17.03 29.91
C GLY A 118 11.04 16.39 28.56
N PHE A 119 11.75 15.33 28.15
CA PHE A 119 11.45 14.59 26.92
C PHE A 119 10.23 13.69 27.11
N ILE A 120 10.18 12.92 28.19
CA ILE A 120 8.99 12.12 28.52
C ILE A 120 7.78 13.01 28.75
N LYS A 121 7.97 14.15 29.42
CA LYS A 121 6.92 15.15 29.61
C LYS A 121 6.36 15.62 28.26
N SER A 122 7.21 15.98 27.30
CA SER A 122 6.77 16.41 25.96
C SER A 122 6.04 15.30 25.18
N ILE A 123 6.40 14.03 25.38
CA ILE A 123 5.73 12.89 24.73
C ILE A 123 4.33 12.71 25.34
N LEU A 124 4.23 12.70 26.66
CA LEU A 124 2.96 12.52 27.36
C LEU A 124 1.97 13.67 27.09
N GLU A 125 2.46 14.91 26.99
CA GLU A 125 1.64 16.07 26.59
C GLU A 125 1.01 15.93 25.20
N ARG A 126 1.68 15.23 24.27
CA ARG A 126 1.17 15.01 22.91
C ARG A 126 0.25 13.80 22.80
N ILE A 127 0.42 12.80 23.68
CA ILE A 127 -0.41 11.60 23.71
C ILE A 127 -1.74 11.86 24.45
N PHE A 128 -1.69 12.56 25.59
CA PHE A 128 -2.86 12.85 26.42
C PHE A 128 -3.65 14.09 25.96
N LEU A 129 -4.08 14.07 24.69
CA LEU A 129 -5.00 15.04 24.10
C LEU A 129 -6.40 14.43 23.97
N LEU A 130 -7.43 15.15 24.43
CA LEU A 130 -8.83 14.68 24.39
C LEU A 130 -9.35 14.50 22.97
N GLU A 131 -8.95 15.37 22.04
CA GLU A 131 -9.31 15.30 20.63
C GLU A 131 -8.54 14.18 19.90
N PRO A 132 -9.19 13.11 19.41
CA PRO A 132 -8.51 11.98 18.78
C PRO A 132 -7.77 12.36 17.49
N GLU A 133 -8.30 13.33 16.73
CA GLU A 133 -7.73 13.76 15.44
C GLU A 133 -6.41 14.52 15.58
N ARG A 134 -6.19 15.17 16.74
CA ARG A 134 -4.94 15.90 17.04
C ARG A 134 -3.87 15.02 17.67
N ARG A 135 -4.22 13.78 18.03
CA ARG A 135 -3.28 12.83 18.62
C ARG A 135 -2.31 12.32 17.54
N PRO A 136 -1.00 12.23 17.84
CA PRO A 136 -0.06 11.67 16.88
C PRO A 136 -0.40 10.20 16.59
N THR A 137 -0.30 9.81 15.32
CA THR A 137 -0.39 8.40 14.94
C THR A 137 0.83 7.64 15.45
N ALA A 138 0.74 6.31 15.62
CA ALA A 138 1.88 5.48 16.02
C ALA A 138 3.10 5.70 15.11
N ARG A 139 2.89 5.85 13.80
CA ARG A 139 3.93 6.18 12.81
C ARG A 139 4.51 7.58 13.01
N GLY A 140 3.68 8.56 13.34
CA GLY A 140 4.12 9.93 13.69
C GLY A 140 4.95 9.96 14.96
N LEU A 141 4.57 9.18 15.97
CA LEU A 141 5.30 9.05 17.23
C LEU A 141 6.68 8.40 17.01
N VAL A 142 6.76 7.35 16.19
CA VAL A 142 8.03 6.71 15.83
C VAL A 142 8.97 7.68 15.11
N ARG A 143 8.46 8.50 14.18
CA ARG A 143 9.27 9.55 13.51
C ARG A 143 9.80 10.60 14.50
N LEU A 144 8.99 11.02 15.47
CA LEU A 144 9.41 11.95 16.52
C LEU A 144 10.53 11.34 17.39
N LEU A 145 10.46 10.05 17.69
CA LEU A 145 11.49 9.33 18.44
C LEU A 145 12.78 9.16 17.61
N GLN A 146 12.66 8.83 16.32
CA GLN A 146 13.79 8.60 15.42
C GLN A 146 14.60 9.88 15.10
N MET A 147 13.95 11.04 15.02
CA MET A 147 14.65 12.31 14.77
C MET A 147 15.64 12.68 15.89
N LEU A 148 15.45 12.18 17.11
CA LEU A 148 16.18 12.60 18.31
C LEU A 148 17.34 11.66 18.69
N ASP A 149 17.54 10.56 17.95
CA ASP A 149 18.67 9.63 18.12
C ASP A 149 19.90 9.99 17.26
N THR A 150 19.82 11.04 16.43
CA THR A 150 20.96 11.48 15.61
C THR A 150 21.98 12.27 16.44
N PRO A 151 23.29 12.03 16.30
CA PRO A 151 24.31 12.76 17.06
C PRO A 151 24.26 14.27 16.77
N PRO A 152 24.53 15.15 17.76
CA PRO A 152 24.36 16.60 17.64
C PRO A 152 25.08 17.19 16.42
N ASP A 153 26.26 16.64 16.12
CA ASP A 153 27.16 17.07 15.06
C ASP A 153 26.56 16.80 13.66
N GLU A 154 25.82 15.70 13.51
CA GLU A 154 25.08 15.39 12.27
C GLU A 154 23.79 16.21 12.14
N GLN A 155 23.12 16.51 13.27
CA GLN A 155 21.90 17.31 13.26
C GLN A 155 22.21 18.78 12.94
N GLU A 156 23.29 19.33 13.47
CA GLU A 156 23.75 20.68 13.12
C GLU A 156 24.19 20.75 11.66
N ALA A 157 24.85 19.71 11.13
CA ALA A 157 25.20 19.62 9.71
C ALA A 157 23.95 19.52 8.81
N LYS A 158 22.95 18.71 9.20
CA LYS A 158 21.67 18.58 8.48
C LYS A 158 20.86 19.87 8.54
N ASP A 159 20.77 20.51 9.70
CA ASP A 159 20.06 21.79 9.90
C ASP A 159 20.74 22.93 9.15
N LYS A 160 22.08 22.96 9.12
CA LYS A 160 22.85 23.90 8.30
C LYS A 160 22.65 23.66 6.81
N ALA A 161 22.65 22.39 6.38
CA ALA A 161 22.37 22.04 4.99
C ALA A 161 20.93 22.41 4.58
N LEU A 162 19.94 22.16 5.44
CA LEU A 162 18.55 22.55 5.25
C LEU A 162 18.38 24.07 5.21
N ARG A 163 18.96 24.81 6.15
CA ARG A 163 18.91 26.28 6.14
C ARG A 163 19.55 26.88 4.90
N ASN A 164 20.70 26.34 4.46
CA ASN A 164 21.36 26.78 3.22
C ASN A 164 20.48 26.49 2.00
N ARG A 165 19.80 25.34 1.98
CA ARG A 165 18.91 24.94 0.88
C ARG A 165 17.63 25.78 0.86
N CYS A 166 17.05 26.08 2.01
CA CYS A 166 15.92 27.01 2.16
C CYS A 166 16.32 28.42 1.71
N ALA A 167 17.46 28.94 2.14
CA ALA A 167 17.95 30.25 1.72
C ALA A 167 18.21 30.33 0.20
N SER A 168 18.74 29.25 -0.39
CA SER A 168 18.94 29.14 -1.84
C SER A 168 17.62 29.12 -2.61
N LEU A 169 16.62 28.37 -2.12
CA LEU A 169 15.28 28.33 -2.70
C LEU A 169 14.56 29.67 -2.56
N GLU A 170 14.69 30.34 -1.42
CA GLU A 170 14.10 31.66 -1.19
C GLU A 170 14.73 32.72 -2.10
N ALA A 171 16.05 32.68 -2.31
CA ALA A 171 16.73 33.53 -3.28
C ALA A 171 16.27 33.26 -4.72
N ALA A 172 16.11 32.00 -5.11
CA ALA A 172 15.62 31.63 -6.43
C ALA A 172 14.15 32.05 -6.64
N LEU A 173 13.32 31.93 -5.61
CA LEU A 173 11.92 32.37 -5.65
C LEU A 173 11.84 33.90 -5.79
N ASN A 174 12.65 34.64 -5.05
CA ASN A 174 12.70 36.09 -5.14
C ASN A 174 13.21 36.57 -6.51
N ASP A 175 14.22 35.89 -7.09
CA ASP A 175 14.68 36.18 -8.45
C ASP A 175 13.60 35.89 -9.51
N ALA A 176 12.85 34.78 -9.35
CA ALA A 176 11.73 34.47 -10.23
C ALA A 176 10.60 35.50 -10.12
N ASN A 177 10.24 35.92 -8.90
CA ASN A 177 9.23 36.96 -8.67
C ASN A 177 9.65 38.31 -9.26
N ASN A 178 10.93 38.69 -9.15
CA ASN A 178 11.45 39.91 -9.77
C ASN A 178 11.40 39.83 -11.30
N LYS A 179 11.69 38.66 -11.88
CA LYS A 179 11.54 38.43 -13.33
C LYS A 179 10.09 38.52 -13.78
N ILE A 180 9.15 37.95 -13.02
CA ILE A 180 7.71 38.07 -13.31
C ILE A 180 7.29 39.54 -13.27
N LEU A 181 7.67 40.29 -12.24
CA LEU A 181 7.38 41.73 -12.14
C LEU A 181 8.00 42.56 -13.29
N SER A 182 9.20 42.21 -13.74
CA SER A 182 9.82 42.84 -14.91
C SER A 182 9.04 42.53 -16.19
N LEU A 183 8.64 41.27 -16.38
CA LEU A 183 7.86 40.83 -17.53
C LEU A 183 6.44 41.43 -17.53
N GLU A 184 5.81 41.58 -16.37
CA GLU A 184 4.52 42.26 -16.21
C GLU A 184 4.63 43.75 -16.56
N LYS A 185 5.71 44.43 -16.15
CA LYS A 185 5.98 45.82 -16.55
C LYS A 185 6.24 45.96 -18.04
N GLU A 186 6.99 45.02 -18.64
CA GLU A 186 7.22 44.99 -20.09
C GLU A 186 5.93 44.68 -20.87
N LEU A 187 5.07 43.80 -20.33
CA LEU A 187 3.77 43.48 -20.91
C LEU A 187 2.80 44.66 -20.80
N ALA A 188 2.82 45.39 -19.68
CA ALA A 188 2.04 46.62 -19.48
C ALA A 188 2.55 47.78 -20.38
N ALA A 189 3.86 47.85 -20.64
CA ALA A 189 4.44 48.81 -21.58
C ALA A 189 4.12 48.46 -23.05
N LYS A 190 4.03 47.16 -23.38
CA LYS A 190 3.67 46.67 -24.72
C LYS A 190 2.16 46.63 -24.97
N SER A 191 1.31 46.47 -23.96
CA SER A 191 -0.15 46.57 -24.13
C SER A 191 -0.62 48.01 -24.40
N ALA A 192 0.25 49.02 -24.17
CA ALA A 192 0.06 50.40 -24.59
C ALA A 192 0.44 50.65 -26.08
N GLY A 193 1.01 49.67 -26.78
CA GLY A 193 1.38 49.76 -28.20
C GLY A 193 1.11 48.44 -28.93
N ALA A 194 0.00 48.40 -29.67
CA ALA A 194 -0.52 47.23 -30.37
C ALA A 194 0.52 46.45 -31.23
N ASP A 195 0.23 45.15 -31.38
CA ASP A 195 0.87 44.09 -32.19
C ASP A 195 1.95 43.23 -31.51
N ILE A 196 1.55 42.02 -31.08
CA ILE A 196 2.42 41.01 -30.44
C ILE A 196 2.95 40.01 -31.49
N PRO A 197 4.27 39.84 -31.66
CA PRO A 197 4.85 38.80 -32.52
C PRO A 197 4.86 37.42 -31.83
N LYS A 198 4.42 36.38 -32.56
CA LYS A 198 4.25 34.99 -32.10
C LYS A 198 5.54 34.27 -31.65
N GLU A 199 6.73 34.85 -31.83
CA GLU A 199 8.00 34.21 -31.45
C GLU A 199 8.29 34.24 -29.94
N GLN A 200 7.80 35.24 -29.18
CA GLN A 200 8.04 35.32 -27.73
C GLN A 200 7.24 34.29 -26.90
N PHE A 201 6.11 33.81 -27.42
CA PHE A 201 5.32 32.75 -26.76
C PHE A 201 6.05 31.39 -26.74
N GLY A 202 6.96 31.16 -27.68
CA GLY A 202 7.73 29.92 -27.76
C GLY A 202 8.77 29.77 -26.64
N GLU A 203 9.35 30.88 -26.18
CA GLU A 203 10.34 30.86 -25.09
C GLU A 203 9.68 30.78 -23.71
N THR A 204 8.56 31.49 -23.51
CA THR A 204 7.81 31.44 -22.24
C THR A 204 7.20 30.06 -21.98
N SER A 205 6.71 29.39 -23.03
CA SER A 205 6.24 27.99 -22.95
C SER A 205 7.37 27.03 -22.57
N LYS A 206 8.57 27.21 -23.12
CA LYS A 206 9.74 26.38 -22.76
C LYS A 206 10.21 26.59 -21.33
N THR A 207 10.12 27.81 -20.80
CA THR A 207 10.44 28.07 -19.39
C THR A 207 9.40 27.50 -18.43
N LEU A 208 8.11 27.56 -18.77
CA LEU A 208 7.04 26.99 -17.97
C LEU A 208 7.18 25.46 -17.85
N GLU A 209 7.58 24.80 -18.93
CA GLU A 209 7.76 23.35 -18.93
C GLU A 209 8.99 22.91 -18.13
N LYS A 210 10.06 23.71 -18.10
CA LYS A 210 11.19 23.50 -17.20
C LYS A 210 10.81 23.67 -15.73
N VAL A 211 9.95 24.63 -15.41
CA VAL A 211 9.45 24.85 -14.03
C VAL A 211 8.56 23.68 -13.58
N LYS A 212 7.67 23.18 -14.46
CA LYS A 212 6.89 21.96 -14.18
C LYS A 212 7.78 20.74 -13.97
N GLU A 213 8.84 20.58 -14.77
CA GLU A 213 9.78 19.47 -14.64
C GLU A 213 10.53 19.51 -13.30
N ILE A 214 10.94 20.70 -12.86
CA ILE A 214 11.59 20.91 -11.56
C ILE A 214 10.60 20.62 -10.41
N TRP A 215 9.35 21.05 -10.53
CA TRP A 215 8.31 20.80 -9.54
C TRP A 215 8.03 19.29 -9.40
N MET A 216 7.87 18.58 -10.51
CA MET A 216 7.67 17.12 -10.52
C MET A 216 8.83 16.37 -9.86
N LYS A 217 10.08 16.82 -10.05
CA LYS A 217 11.27 16.21 -9.43
C LYS A 217 11.35 16.39 -7.91
N ILE A 218 10.56 17.29 -7.32
CA ILE A 218 10.52 17.55 -5.86
C ILE A 218 9.39 16.74 -5.18
N GLY A 219 8.59 15.98 -5.92
CA GLY A 219 7.59 15.05 -5.36
C GLY A 219 6.31 15.73 -4.85
N MET A 220 6.00 16.93 -5.31
CA MET A 220 4.79 17.69 -4.97
C MET A 220 3.77 17.70 -6.11
N GLY A 221 3.43 16.52 -6.64
CA GLY A 221 2.61 16.37 -7.86
C GLY A 221 1.15 16.83 -7.74
N ASP A 222 0.56 16.73 -6.56
CA ASP A 222 -0.91 16.88 -6.41
C ASP A 222 -1.36 18.32 -6.12
N ALA A 223 -0.43 19.25 -5.90
CA ALA A 223 -0.75 20.61 -5.47
C ALA A 223 -0.97 21.63 -6.60
N TRP A 224 -0.62 21.30 -7.85
CA TRP A 224 -0.73 22.27 -8.98
C TRP A 224 -2.16 22.39 -9.53
N ASN A 225 -2.98 21.35 -9.40
CA ASN A 225 -4.34 21.31 -9.98
C ASN A 225 -5.45 21.60 -8.95
N ALA A 226 -5.12 21.97 -7.71
CA ALA A 226 -6.08 22.14 -6.62
C ALA A 226 -6.40 23.62 -6.34
N THR A 227 -6.81 24.37 -7.36
CA THR A 227 -7.58 25.60 -7.19
C THR A 227 -8.56 25.73 -8.34
N ASP A 228 -9.70 25.06 -8.22
CA ASP A 228 -10.97 25.51 -8.79
C ASP A 228 -12.09 24.65 -8.20
N THR A 229 -12.80 25.20 -7.22
CA THR A 229 -14.27 25.24 -7.09
C THR A 229 -14.66 25.48 -5.64
N ALA A 230 -15.21 26.67 -5.40
CA ALA A 230 -15.94 26.99 -4.19
C ALA A 230 -17.37 26.44 -4.30
N ASP A 231 -17.80 25.80 -3.21
CA ASP A 231 -19.11 25.90 -2.57
C ASP A 231 -20.39 25.62 -3.39
N THR A 232 -21.13 24.58 -3.02
CA THR A 232 -22.46 24.73 -2.38
C THR A 232 -23.02 23.36 -1.95
N THR A 233 -23.39 23.32 -0.68
CA THR A 233 -24.37 22.47 0.03
C THR A 233 -25.45 21.79 -0.82
N ASP A 234 -25.78 20.52 -0.56
CA ASP A 234 -26.97 20.17 0.24
C ASP A 234 -27.00 18.69 0.66
N THR A 235 -27.61 18.51 1.82
CA THR A 235 -27.92 17.31 2.60
C THR A 235 -29.00 16.42 1.95
N THR A 236 -28.96 15.10 2.24
CA THR A 236 -30.01 14.33 2.97
C THR A 236 -29.78 12.82 2.82
N ASP A 237 -29.15 12.23 3.85
CA ASP A 237 -29.63 11.13 4.69
C ASP A 237 -30.51 9.97 4.16
N THR A 238 -29.94 8.76 4.38
CA THR A 238 -30.56 7.54 4.96
C THR A 238 -31.53 6.71 4.09
N VAL A 239 -31.58 5.37 4.09
CA VAL A 239 -31.28 4.30 5.07
C VAL A 239 -31.21 2.94 4.33
N ASP A 240 -30.41 2.00 4.87
CA ASP A 240 -30.63 0.54 5.07
C ASP A 240 -31.09 -0.37 3.90
N ALA A 241 -30.67 -1.62 3.71
CA ALA A 241 -29.77 -2.56 4.39
C ALA A 241 -29.52 -3.78 3.45
N ILE A 242 -28.33 -4.41 3.59
CA ILE A 242 -28.04 -5.85 3.82
C ILE A 242 -28.96 -6.86 3.06
N ASP A 243 -28.49 -7.79 2.23
CA ASP A 243 -27.71 -8.98 2.64
C ASP A 243 -27.16 -9.79 1.43
N THR A 244 -25.91 -10.25 1.59
CA THR A 244 -25.20 -11.51 1.21
C THR A 244 -25.68 -12.38 0.03
N THR A 245 -24.79 -13.03 -0.72
CA THR A 245 -23.87 -14.10 -0.27
C THR A 245 -22.63 -14.25 -1.15
N ASP A 246 -21.46 -14.28 -0.52
CA ASP A 246 -20.34 -15.16 -0.90
C ASP A 246 -19.77 -15.72 0.41
N GLU A 247 -20.20 -16.94 0.75
CA GLU A 247 -19.61 -17.80 1.78
C GLU A 247 -18.23 -18.22 1.24
N THR A 248 -17.12 -17.79 1.86
CA THR A 248 -16.49 -18.39 3.04
C THR A 248 -16.30 -19.90 2.93
N ASP A 249 -15.14 -20.30 2.42
CA ASP A 249 -14.47 -21.47 3.00
C ASP A 249 -13.80 -21.04 4.29
N ASN A 250 -14.56 -21.21 5.37
CA ASN A 250 -14.04 -21.46 6.70
C ASN A 250 -13.32 -22.81 6.67
N ILE A 251 -11.99 -22.78 6.79
CA ILE A 251 -11.31 -23.78 7.59
C ILE A 251 -10.95 -23.06 8.89
N GLU A 252 -11.78 -23.29 9.92
CA GLU A 252 -11.35 -23.18 11.31
C GLU A 252 -10.34 -24.30 11.55
N ASP A 253 -9.08 -24.04 11.24
CA ASP A 253 -7.99 -24.65 11.95
C ASP A 253 -7.39 -23.55 12.83
N THR A 254 -7.78 -23.57 14.10
CA THR A 254 -6.99 -22.99 15.18
C THR A 254 -5.69 -23.77 15.29
N GLU A 255 -4.79 -23.63 14.32
CA GLU A 255 -3.40 -23.92 14.54
C GLU A 255 -2.84 -22.72 15.30
N GLU A 256 -2.42 -22.97 16.53
CA GLU A 256 -1.51 -22.09 17.25
C GLU A 256 -0.48 -21.57 16.25
N GLU A 257 -0.37 -20.25 16.06
CA GLU A 257 0.75 -19.63 15.33
C GLU A 257 2.03 -20.02 16.09
N HIS A 258 2.55 -21.21 15.83
CA HIS A 258 3.96 -21.48 15.91
C HIS A 258 4.59 -20.41 15.03
N LEU A 259 5.22 -19.43 15.67
CA LEU A 259 6.09 -18.47 15.01
C LEU A 259 7.09 -19.30 14.21
N GLU A 260 6.81 -19.54 12.93
CA GLU A 260 7.75 -20.16 12.02
C GLU A 260 8.99 -19.27 12.08
N GLU A 261 10.04 -19.81 12.68
CA GLU A 261 11.29 -19.10 12.86
C GLU A 261 11.80 -18.72 11.48
N ASP A 262 12.00 -17.42 11.24
CA ASP A 262 12.46 -16.90 9.94
C ASP A 262 13.82 -17.52 9.59
N ASP A 263 13.81 -18.51 8.71
CA ASP A 263 14.96 -19.29 8.29
C ASP A 263 15.73 -18.64 7.13
N SER A 264 15.52 -17.34 6.92
CA SER A 264 16.31 -16.50 6.02
C SER A 264 17.81 -16.62 6.28
N THR A 265 18.56 -16.87 5.21
CA THR A 265 20.03 -16.81 5.23
C THR A 265 20.54 -15.39 5.48
N ASP A 266 21.80 -15.25 5.88
CA ASP A 266 22.42 -13.93 6.04
C ASP A 266 22.48 -13.15 4.72
N LEU A 267 22.66 -13.86 3.60
CA LEU A 267 22.61 -13.31 2.25
C LEU A 267 21.24 -12.69 1.97
N MET A 268 20.13 -13.40 2.28
CA MET A 268 18.78 -12.87 2.10
C MET A 268 18.55 -11.62 2.97
N LYS A 269 19.01 -11.64 4.22
CA LYS A 269 18.91 -10.48 5.13
C LYS A 269 19.78 -9.30 4.67
N ALA A 270 20.91 -9.54 4.02
CA ALA A 270 21.74 -8.51 3.42
C ALA A 270 21.06 -7.88 2.19
N VAL A 271 20.41 -8.70 1.36
CA VAL A 271 19.58 -8.23 0.24
C VAL A 271 18.44 -7.34 0.73
N ASP A 272 17.72 -7.73 1.79
CA ASP A 272 16.62 -6.94 2.34
C ASP A 272 17.05 -5.55 2.85
N ARG A 273 18.34 -5.38 3.18
CA ARG A 273 18.94 -4.10 3.59
C ARG A 273 19.60 -3.34 2.45
N ASN A 274 19.57 -3.90 1.24
CA ASN A 274 20.30 -3.43 0.07
C ASN A 274 21.81 -3.29 0.30
N ASP A 275 22.43 -4.17 1.10
CA ASP A 275 23.87 -4.14 1.38
C ASP A 275 24.66 -4.89 0.29
N VAL A 276 25.02 -4.16 -0.76
CA VAL A 276 25.73 -4.68 -1.94
C VAL A 276 27.04 -5.36 -1.59
N GLU A 277 27.81 -4.80 -0.66
CA GLU A 277 29.13 -5.33 -0.31
C GLU A 277 28.99 -6.62 0.52
N ALA A 278 28.08 -6.65 1.49
CA ALA A 278 27.78 -7.89 2.20
C ALA A 278 27.29 -8.98 1.23
N VAL A 279 26.41 -8.64 0.28
CA VAL A 279 25.94 -9.58 -0.75
C VAL A 279 27.09 -10.16 -1.57
N LYS A 280 28.01 -9.33 -2.10
CA LYS A 280 29.18 -9.81 -2.85
C LYS A 280 30.02 -10.80 -2.05
N THR A 281 30.21 -10.56 -0.75
CA THR A 281 30.99 -11.45 0.11
C THR A 281 30.26 -12.75 0.44
N LEU A 282 28.93 -12.73 0.51
CA LEU A 282 28.12 -13.88 0.91
C LEU A 282 27.70 -14.78 -0.26
N ILE A 283 27.66 -14.26 -1.50
CA ILE A 283 27.32 -15.04 -2.70
C ILE A 283 28.12 -16.36 -2.83
N PRO A 284 29.46 -16.40 -2.64
CA PRO A 284 30.21 -17.65 -2.74
C PRO A 284 29.85 -18.71 -1.68
N LEU A 285 29.27 -18.27 -0.55
CA LEU A 285 28.95 -19.13 0.59
C LEU A 285 27.48 -19.58 0.58
N GLN A 286 26.57 -18.69 0.18
CA GLN A 286 25.12 -18.86 0.34
C GLN A 286 24.34 -18.71 -0.96
N GLY A 287 24.99 -18.36 -2.08
CA GLY A 287 24.32 -18.24 -3.37
C GLY A 287 23.74 -19.58 -3.84
N GLY A 288 22.48 -19.56 -4.28
CA GLY A 288 21.76 -20.77 -4.68
C GLY A 288 21.02 -21.46 -3.53
N MET A 289 21.10 -20.94 -2.30
CA MET A 289 20.32 -21.48 -1.19
C MET A 289 18.86 -21.02 -1.26
N GLN A 290 17.95 -21.97 -1.04
CA GLN A 290 16.54 -21.70 -0.80
C GLN A 290 16.25 -21.80 0.68
N MET A 291 15.29 -21.00 1.14
CA MET A 291 14.68 -21.20 2.44
C MET A 291 14.01 -22.58 2.51
N LYS A 292 13.92 -23.16 3.70
CA LYS A 292 13.11 -24.35 3.95
C LYS A 292 11.69 -23.98 4.35
N GLY A 293 11.54 -22.86 5.05
CA GLY A 293 10.27 -22.31 5.51
C GLY A 293 9.81 -21.13 4.67
N CYS A 294 9.09 -20.23 5.34
CA CYS A 294 8.54 -19.03 4.76
C CYS A 294 9.04 -17.78 5.48
N ALA A 295 9.14 -16.67 4.76
CA ALA A 295 9.38 -15.36 5.33
C ALA A 295 8.43 -14.34 4.75
N HIS A 296 8.26 -13.26 5.51
CA HIS A 296 7.57 -12.08 5.05
C HIS A 296 8.59 -11.08 4.51
N VAL A 297 8.45 -10.72 3.23
CA VAL A 297 9.22 -9.68 2.56
C VAL A 297 8.24 -8.58 2.17
N ASP A 298 8.36 -7.43 2.83
CA ASP A 298 7.34 -6.39 2.85
C ASP A 298 5.95 -6.91 3.24
N ARG A 299 5.04 -7.00 2.26
CA ARG A 299 3.66 -7.49 2.43
C ARG A 299 3.45 -8.90 1.87
N TRP A 300 4.50 -9.53 1.35
CA TRP A 300 4.42 -10.80 0.65
C TRP A 300 4.97 -11.91 1.52
N LYS A 301 4.24 -13.04 1.59
CA LYS A 301 4.78 -14.29 2.14
C LYS A 301 5.43 -15.06 1.01
N ILE A 302 6.70 -15.41 1.17
CA ILE A 302 7.47 -16.22 0.22
C ILE A 302 7.88 -17.49 0.95
N CYS A 303 7.64 -18.65 0.34
CA CYS A 303 8.00 -19.95 0.89
C CYS A 303 8.95 -20.66 -0.05
N GLY A 304 10.11 -21.11 0.43
CA GLY A 304 11.15 -21.64 -0.46
C GLY A 304 11.87 -20.56 -1.29
N GLY A 305 11.81 -19.31 -0.86
CA GLY A 305 12.36 -18.17 -1.59
C GLY A 305 13.90 -18.15 -1.64
N THR A 306 14.45 -17.45 -2.65
CA THR A 306 15.89 -17.17 -2.79
C THR A 306 16.22 -15.71 -2.49
N ALA A 307 17.51 -15.38 -2.37
CA ALA A 307 17.96 -13.99 -2.25
C ALA A 307 17.60 -13.16 -3.50
N LEU A 308 17.69 -13.76 -4.69
CA LEU A 308 17.31 -13.15 -5.96
C LEU A 308 15.83 -12.77 -6.01
N MET A 309 14.94 -13.61 -5.48
CA MET A 309 13.51 -13.30 -5.40
C MET A 309 13.24 -12.10 -4.49
N ARG A 310 13.94 -11.99 -3.35
CA ARG A 310 13.82 -10.81 -2.48
C ARG A 310 14.34 -9.55 -3.14
N ALA A 311 15.48 -9.63 -3.81
CA ALA A 311 16.03 -8.51 -4.57
C ALA A 311 15.04 -8.02 -5.64
N ALA A 312 14.37 -8.96 -6.32
CA ALA A 312 13.34 -8.67 -7.30
C ALA A 312 12.07 -8.04 -6.69
N ILE A 313 11.68 -8.45 -5.47
CA ILE A 313 10.53 -7.85 -4.75
C ILE A 313 10.81 -6.41 -4.35
N HIS A 314 12.02 -6.13 -3.86
CA HIS A 314 12.44 -4.77 -3.45
C HIS A 314 12.85 -3.87 -4.63
N GLY A 315 13.01 -4.43 -5.83
CA GLY A 315 13.47 -3.67 -6.99
C GLY A 315 14.95 -3.34 -6.99
N HIS A 316 15.78 -4.13 -6.29
CA HIS A 316 17.22 -3.93 -6.19
C HIS A 316 17.94 -4.49 -7.44
N ALA A 317 17.87 -3.76 -8.55
CA ALA A 317 18.40 -4.19 -9.85
C ALA A 317 19.89 -4.60 -9.81
N GLU A 318 20.73 -3.85 -9.08
CA GLU A 318 22.16 -4.19 -8.93
C GLU A 318 22.36 -5.57 -8.25
N LEU A 319 21.56 -5.86 -7.22
CA LEU A 319 21.62 -7.15 -6.54
C LEU A 319 21.06 -8.29 -7.40
N VAL A 320 20.04 -7.98 -8.21
CA VAL A 320 19.52 -8.94 -9.20
C VAL A 320 20.61 -9.34 -10.19
N GLU A 321 21.39 -8.38 -10.71
CA GLU A 321 22.49 -8.67 -11.63
C GLU A 321 23.56 -9.57 -10.98
N LEU A 322 23.95 -9.27 -9.74
CA LEU A 322 24.95 -10.06 -9.01
C LEU A 322 24.49 -11.49 -8.70
N LEU A 323 23.21 -11.67 -8.36
CA LEU A 323 22.66 -12.97 -7.95
C LEU A 323 22.21 -13.83 -9.13
N LEU A 324 21.97 -13.23 -10.30
CA LEU A 324 21.39 -13.89 -11.47
C LEU A 324 22.17 -15.15 -11.88
N GLU A 325 23.51 -15.08 -11.87
CA GLU A 325 24.35 -16.19 -12.28
C GLU A 325 24.09 -17.46 -11.45
N LYS A 326 23.93 -17.29 -10.13
CA LYS A 326 23.80 -18.38 -9.16
C LYS A 326 22.35 -18.84 -8.97
N GLU A 327 21.40 -17.91 -9.00
CA GLU A 327 20.02 -18.18 -8.56
C GLU A 327 18.99 -18.07 -9.69
N GLY A 328 19.38 -17.59 -10.87
CA GLY A 328 18.45 -17.42 -11.98
C GLY A 328 17.86 -18.75 -12.45
N GLY A 329 16.52 -18.81 -12.49
CA GLY A 329 15.75 -19.99 -12.84
C GLY A 329 15.32 -20.87 -11.66
N ILE A 330 15.72 -20.53 -10.43
CA ILE A 330 15.19 -21.18 -9.23
C ILE A 330 13.74 -20.73 -8.99
N ARG A 331 12.91 -21.65 -8.49
CA ARG A 331 11.49 -21.42 -8.20
C ARG A 331 11.19 -21.62 -6.73
N ASP A 332 10.29 -20.81 -6.19
CA ASP A 332 9.78 -20.98 -4.84
C ASP A 332 8.73 -22.11 -4.76
N ASN A 333 8.12 -22.33 -3.59
CA ASN A 333 7.16 -23.42 -3.38
C ASN A 333 5.86 -23.25 -4.18
N SER A 334 5.54 -22.03 -4.64
CA SER A 334 4.42 -21.75 -5.55
C SER A 334 4.84 -21.83 -7.02
N GLU A 335 6.07 -22.27 -7.27
CA GLU A 335 6.76 -22.23 -8.55
C GLU A 335 7.02 -20.82 -9.11
N TRP A 336 6.97 -19.78 -8.26
CA TRP A 336 7.27 -18.42 -8.68
C TRP A 336 8.77 -18.22 -8.85
N THR A 337 9.16 -17.54 -9.92
CA THR A 337 10.54 -17.11 -10.14
C THR A 337 10.74 -15.66 -9.71
N ALA A 338 12.00 -15.20 -9.68
CA ALA A 338 12.30 -13.80 -9.40
C ALA A 338 11.66 -12.86 -10.44
N LEU A 339 11.57 -13.26 -11.72
CA LEU A 339 10.89 -12.51 -12.77
C LEU A 339 9.40 -12.32 -12.48
N ILE A 340 8.70 -13.36 -12.01
CA ILE A 340 7.28 -13.28 -11.64
C ILE A 340 7.11 -12.31 -10.46
N TRP A 341 8.00 -12.37 -9.47
CA TRP A 341 8.01 -11.44 -8.34
C TRP A 341 8.26 -9.99 -8.79
N ALA A 342 9.27 -9.71 -9.61
CA ALA A 342 9.54 -8.37 -10.16
C ALA A 342 8.37 -7.83 -10.99
N ALA A 343 7.72 -8.71 -11.78
CA ALA A 343 6.51 -8.40 -12.52
C ALA A 343 5.33 -8.05 -11.60
N ARG A 344 5.15 -8.80 -10.52
CA ARG A 344 4.08 -8.62 -9.53
C ARG A 344 4.21 -7.32 -8.74
N THR A 345 5.44 -6.86 -8.52
CA THR A 345 5.77 -5.63 -7.79
C THR A 345 5.96 -4.41 -8.69
N GLY A 346 6.26 -4.60 -9.98
CA GLY A 346 6.33 -3.53 -10.98
C GLY A 346 7.74 -2.99 -11.21
N HIS A 347 8.77 -3.76 -10.86
CA HIS A 347 10.16 -3.34 -11.01
C HIS A 347 10.71 -3.68 -12.40
N ILE A 348 10.57 -2.72 -13.32
CA ILE A 348 10.96 -2.86 -14.75
C ILE A 348 12.44 -3.22 -14.90
N ASP A 349 13.33 -2.58 -14.15
CA ASP A 349 14.78 -2.80 -14.30
C ASP A 349 15.18 -4.23 -13.92
N CYS A 350 14.64 -4.75 -12.81
CA CYS A 350 14.83 -6.15 -12.41
C CYS A 350 14.26 -7.10 -13.47
N LEU A 351 13.06 -6.80 -13.98
CA LEU A 351 12.41 -7.58 -15.03
C LEU A 351 13.27 -7.66 -16.29
N GLU A 352 13.87 -6.55 -16.73
CA GLU A 352 14.74 -6.53 -17.92
C GLU A 352 15.98 -7.44 -17.78
N LEU A 353 16.59 -7.45 -16.59
CA LEU A 353 17.74 -8.32 -16.28
C LEU A 353 17.33 -9.80 -16.27
N LEU A 354 16.15 -10.11 -15.73
CA LEU A 354 15.68 -11.49 -15.53
C LEU A 354 15.08 -12.12 -16.79
N LEU A 355 14.57 -11.31 -17.71
CA LEU A 355 13.75 -11.76 -18.86
C LEU A 355 14.48 -12.74 -19.78
N GLU A 356 15.78 -12.59 -19.99
CA GLU A 356 16.49 -13.52 -20.87
C GLU A 356 16.59 -14.92 -20.29
N ARG A 357 16.72 -15.03 -18.96
CA ARG A 357 16.95 -16.29 -18.26
C ARG A 357 15.67 -16.96 -17.78
N GLU A 358 14.67 -16.19 -17.38
CA GLU A 358 13.44 -16.70 -16.75
C GLU A 358 12.17 -16.49 -17.60
N GLY A 359 12.26 -15.78 -18.72
CA GLY A 359 11.09 -15.51 -19.56
C GLY A 359 10.42 -16.77 -20.07
N GLY A 360 9.10 -16.84 -19.92
CA GLY A 360 8.30 -18.01 -20.30
C GLY A 360 8.20 -19.10 -19.23
N MET A 361 8.86 -18.93 -18.08
CA MET A 361 8.61 -19.78 -16.92
C MET A 361 7.22 -19.50 -16.32
N ARG A 362 6.66 -20.52 -15.67
CA ARG A 362 5.27 -20.53 -15.21
C ARG A 362 5.22 -20.99 -13.76
N ASP A 363 4.25 -20.45 -13.01
CA ASP A 363 3.94 -20.90 -11.66
C ASP A 363 3.09 -22.18 -11.62
N ASN A 364 2.73 -22.64 -10.43
CA ASN A 364 1.89 -23.84 -10.21
C ASN A 364 0.52 -23.76 -10.89
N ASN A 365 -0.02 -22.55 -11.06
CA ASN A 365 -1.28 -22.30 -11.73
C ASN A 365 -1.10 -22.08 -13.24
N GLY A 366 0.12 -22.21 -13.74
CA GLY A 366 0.47 -21.95 -15.12
C GLY A 366 0.56 -20.45 -15.45
N GLY A 367 0.49 -19.57 -14.47
CA GLY A 367 0.60 -18.12 -14.62
C GLY A 367 2.01 -17.69 -15.01
N THR A 368 2.10 -16.67 -15.86
CA THR A 368 3.37 -16.09 -16.34
C THR A 368 3.66 -14.74 -15.67
N ALA A 369 4.88 -14.23 -15.84
CA ALA A 369 5.23 -12.89 -15.40
C ALA A 369 4.36 -11.82 -16.09
N LEU A 370 3.98 -12.02 -17.35
CA LEU A 370 3.09 -11.12 -18.09
C LEU A 370 1.70 -11.07 -17.43
N MET A 371 1.15 -12.22 -17.03
CA MET A 371 -0.13 -12.29 -16.33
C MET A 371 -0.07 -11.60 -14.96
N ALA A 372 1.00 -11.83 -14.19
CA ALA A 372 1.22 -11.15 -12.91
C ALA A 372 1.33 -9.62 -13.08
N THR A 373 2.01 -9.18 -14.14
CA THR A 373 2.21 -7.77 -14.48
C THR A 373 0.89 -7.07 -14.81
N VAL A 374 0.12 -7.63 -15.75
CA VAL A 374 -1.14 -7.03 -16.19
C VAL A 374 -2.21 -7.14 -15.12
N GLY A 375 -2.15 -8.17 -14.27
CA GLY A 375 -2.98 -8.31 -13.07
C GLY A 375 -2.85 -7.14 -12.08
N ASN A 376 -1.81 -6.32 -12.23
CA ASN A 376 -1.53 -5.14 -11.39
C ASN A 376 -1.47 -3.83 -12.18
N GLY A 377 -1.83 -3.84 -13.46
CA GLY A 377 -1.91 -2.63 -14.28
C GLY A 377 -0.56 -2.06 -14.73
N TYR A 378 0.54 -2.81 -14.59
CA TYR A 378 1.88 -2.34 -14.96
C TYR A 378 2.15 -2.45 -16.47
N SER A 379 1.51 -1.59 -17.27
CA SER A 379 1.59 -1.60 -18.73
C SER A 379 3.00 -1.45 -19.30
N ASN A 380 3.89 -0.72 -18.61
CA ASN A 380 5.30 -0.56 -19.02
C ASN A 380 6.10 -1.85 -18.88
N CYS A 381 5.93 -2.58 -17.77
CA CYS A 381 6.49 -3.93 -17.59
C CYS A 381 5.94 -4.89 -18.67
N ALA A 382 4.62 -4.84 -18.91
CA ALA A 382 3.95 -5.76 -19.82
C ALA A 382 4.53 -5.67 -21.24
N ARG A 383 4.83 -4.44 -21.70
CA ARG A 383 5.47 -4.19 -23.00
C ARG A 383 6.78 -4.96 -23.19
N ARG A 384 7.58 -5.12 -22.13
CA ARG A 384 8.87 -5.83 -22.20
C ARG A 384 8.70 -7.34 -22.28
N LEU A 385 7.68 -7.88 -21.62
CA LEU A 385 7.43 -9.33 -21.55
C LEU A 385 6.78 -9.91 -22.81
N LEU A 386 6.10 -9.09 -23.62
CA LEU A 386 5.38 -9.54 -24.82
C LEU A 386 6.22 -10.42 -25.77
N ARG A 387 7.51 -10.13 -25.90
CA ARG A 387 8.39 -10.86 -26.82
C ARG A 387 8.56 -12.34 -26.49
N LYS A 388 8.37 -12.73 -25.22
CA LYS A 388 8.54 -14.13 -24.76
C LYS A 388 7.25 -14.79 -24.31
N GLU A 389 6.28 -14.03 -23.80
CA GLU A 389 5.14 -14.60 -23.06
C GLU A 389 3.77 -14.35 -23.66
N ILE A 390 3.70 -13.70 -24.84
CA ILE A 390 2.43 -13.41 -25.50
C ILE A 390 1.69 -14.68 -25.92
N CYS A 391 0.36 -14.66 -25.83
CA CYS A 391 -0.52 -15.80 -26.15
C CYS A 391 -0.33 -17.04 -25.26
N MET A 392 0.49 -16.97 -24.21
CA MET A 392 0.50 -18.01 -23.18
C MET A 392 -0.81 -17.98 -22.39
N GLN A 393 -1.28 -19.14 -21.97
CA GLN A 393 -2.51 -19.33 -21.20
C GLN A 393 -2.17 -20.06 -19.91
N ASP A 394 -2.78 -19.69 -18.78
CA ASP A 394 -2.66 -20.40 -17.51
C ASP A 394 -3.33 -21.79 -17.55
N ASN A 395 -3.34 -22.52 -16.43
CA ASN A 395 -3.96 -23.86 -16.38
C ASN A 395 -5.48 -23.83 -16.62
N ASN A 396 -6.12 -22.68 -16.41
CA ASN A 396 -7.54 -22.46 -16.68
C ASN A 396 -7.79 -21.96 -18.10
N GLY A 397 -6.75 -21.77 -18.93
CA GLY A 397 -6.88 -21.18 -20.27
C GLY A 397 -6.90 -19.64 -20.27
N THR A 398 -6.73 -18.98 -19.12
CA THR A 398 -6.77 -17.52 -19.02
C THR A 398 -5.56 -16.91 -19.70
N THR A 399 -5.77 -15.91 -20.56
CA THR A 399 -4.69 -15.12 -21.17
C THR A 399 -4.38 -13.86 -20.35
N ALA A 400 -3.25 -13.21 -20.66
CA ALA A 400 -2.93 -11.90 -20.09
C ALA A 400 -4.01 -10.85 -20.44
N LEU A 401 -4.56 -10.89 -21.66
CA LEU A 401 -5.64 -9.99 -22.08
C LEU A 401 -6.91 -10.18 -21.25
N MET A 402 -7.30 -11.43 -20.96
CA MET A 402 -8.45 -11.73 -20.10
C MET A 402 -8.24 -11.18 -18.68
N ALA A 403 -7.06 -11.43 -18.09
CA ALA A 403 -6.73 -10.92 -16.76
C ALA A 403 -6.74 -9.38 -16.71
N ALA A 404 -6.21 -8.71 -17.75
CA ALA A 404 -6.23 -7.26 -17.86
C ALA A 404 -7.66 -6.70 -17.99
N ALA A 405 -8.48 -7.33 -18.83
CA ALA A 405 -9.84 -6.92 -19.11
C ALA A 405 -10.75 -7.11 -17.88
N GLY A 406 -10.63 -8.24 -17.17
CA GLY A 406 -11.38 -8.52 -15.95
C GLY A 406 -11.03 -7.64 -14.76
N ARG A 407 -9.86 -6.97 -14.78
CA ARG A 407 -9.46 -5.98 -13.76
C ARG A 407 -9.61 -4.52 -14.22
N GLY A 408 -10.04 -4.29 -15.45
CA GLY A 408 -10.29 -2.94 -15.97
C GLY A 408 -9.04 -2.15 -16.38
N TYR A 409 -7.89 -2.80 -16.59
CA TYR A 409 -6.67 -2.13 -16.98
C TYR A 409 -6.62 -1.88 -18.50
N ALA A 410 -7.35 -0.85 -18.94
CA ALA A 410 -7.55 -0.52 -20.35
C ALA A 410 -6.24 -0.33 -21.13
N ASP A 411 -5.17 0.21 -20.51
CA ASP A 411 -3.88 0.39 -21.20
C ASP A 411 -3.15 -0.94 -21.45
N CYS A 412 -3.29 -1.92 -20.55
CA CYS A 412 -2.82 -3.28 -20.78
C CYS A 412 -3.66 -3.97 -21.87
N VAL A 413 -4.98 -3.73 -21.88
CA VAL A 413 -5.87 -4.24 -22.94
C VAL A 413 -5.46 -3.69 -24.31
N LYS A 414 -5.22 -2.38 -24.44
CA LYS A 414 -4.74 -1.76 -25.69
C LYS A 414 -3.45 -2.40 -26.21
N LEU A 415 -2.55 -2.75 -25.30
CA LEU A 415 -1.26 -3.37 -25.62
C LEU A 415 -1.44 -4.80 -26.18
N LEU A 416 -2.36 -5.58 -25.62
CA LEU A 416 -2.50 -7.02 -25.88
C LEU A 416 -3.56 -7.37 -26.94
N MET A 417 -4.58 -6.53 -27.12
CA MET A 417 -5.79 -6.83 -27.93
C MET A 417 -5.52 -7.15 -29.40
N ASN A 418 -4.36 -6.80 -29.96
CA ASN A 418 -4.05 -7.12 -31.36
C ASN A 418 -3.48 -8.53 -31.56
N LYS A 419 -3.13 -9.22 -30.47
CA LYS A 419 -2.46 -10.51 -30.51
C LYS A 419 -3.22 -11.60 -29.77
N GLU A 420 -3.94 -11.24 -28.72
CA GLU A 420 -4.67 -12.20 -27.86
C GLU A 420 -6.20 -12.11 -28.00
N SER A 421 -6.72 -11.22 -28.86
CA SER A 421 -8.17 -11.14 -29.09
C SER A 421 -8.71 -12.45 -29.64
N CYS A 422 -9.95 -12.75 -29.30
CA CYS A 422 -10.67 -13.96 -29.74
C CYS A 422 -10.14 -15.26 -29.12
N MET A 423 -9.18 -15.20 -28.19
CA MET A 423 -8.85 -16.35 -27.36
C MET A 423 -9.95 -16.59 -26.33
N GLN A 424 -10.13 -17.84 -25.93
CA GLN A 424 -11.10 -18.25 -24.92
C GLN A 424 -10.42 -19.07 -23.83
N ASP A 425 -10.87 -18.88 -22.58
CA ASP A 425 -10.42 -19.71 -21.48
C ASP A 425 -11.10 -21.09 -21.49
N GLY A 426 -10.80 -21.90 -20.48
CA GLY A 426 -11.34 -23.24 -20.31
C GLY A 426 -12.86 -23.27 -20.17
N ASN A 427 -13.54 -22.16 -19.87
CA ASN A 427 -15.00 -22.04 -19.83
C ASN A 427 -15.58 -21.42 -21.11
N GLY A 428 -14.74 -21.04 -22.07
CA GLY A 428 -15.16 -20.33 -23.28
C GLY A 428 -15.25 -18.81 -23.08
N TRP A 429 -14.80 -18.26 -21.95
CA TRP A 429 -14.89 -16.82 -21.71
C TRP A 429 -13.83 -16.07 -22.52
N THR A 430 -14.23 -14.95 -23.11
CA THR A 430 -13.33 -14.01 -23.79
C THR A 430 -12.98 -12.84 -22.87
N ALA A 431 -11.98 -12.04 -23.25
CA ALA A 431 -11.62 -10.84 -22.50
C ALA A 431 -12.78 -9.82 -22.44
N LEU A 432 -13.57 -9.71 -23.52
CA LEU A 432 -14.76 -8.88 -23.57
C LEU A 432 -15.83 -9.33 -22.54
N MET A 433 -16.02 -10.63 -22.36
CA MET A 433 -16.96 -11.18 -21.36
C MET A 433 -16.49 -10.85 -19.93
N TRP A 434 -15.20 -11.04 -19.63
CA TRP A 434 -14.61 -10.64 -18.35
C TRP A 434 -14.77 -9.14 -18.07
N ALA A 435 -14.55 -8.28 -19.06
CA ALA A 435 -14.75 -6.83 -18.93
C ALA A 435 -16.22 -6.45 -18.75
N ALA A 436 -17.14 -7.10 -19.48
CA ALA A 436 -18.57 -6.85 -19.39
C ALA A 436 -19.13 -7.24 -18.01
N GLN A 437 -18.78 -8.43 -17.51
CA GLN A 437 -19.17 -8.93 -16.20
C GLN A 437 -18.72 -7.99 -15.06
N ASN A 438 -17.49 -7.49 -15.15
CA ASN A 438 -16.91 -6.60 -14.13
C ASN A 438 -17.16 -5.10 -14.41
N ARG A 439 -18.04 -4.79 -15.37
CA ARG A 439 -18.48 -3.42 -15.71
C ARG A 439 -17.34 -2.47 -16.15
N HIS A 440 -16.28 -3.00 -16.75
CA HIS A 440 -15.14 -2.22 -17.21
C HIS A 440 -15.39 -1.66 -18.63
N VAL A 441 -16.14 -0.55 -18.69
CA VAL A 441 -16.63 0.08 -19.93
C VAL A 441 -15.51 0.39 -20.94
N ASP A 442 -14.36 0.90 -20.48
CA ASP A 442 -13.25 1.22 -21.38
C ASP A 442 -12.63 -0.02 -22.02
N CYS A 443 -12.52 -1.12 -21.29
CA CYS A 443 -12.09 -2.40 -21.84
C CYS A 443 -13.11 -2.95 -22.84
N VAL A 444 -14.41 -2.84 -22.53
CA VAL A 444 -15.49 -3.22 -23.46
C VAL A 444 -15.38 -2.42 -24.77
N ARG A 445 -15.21 -1.10 -24.68
CA ARG A 445 -15.06 -0.22 -25.85
C ARG A 445 -13.89 -0.62 -26.75
N LEU A 446 -12.78 -1.08 -26.17
CA LEU A 446 -11.61 -1.50 -26.92
C LEU A 446 -11.77 -2.87 -27.59
N LEU A 447 -12.49 -3.79 -26.96
CA LEU A 447 -12.57 -5.19 -27.38
C LEU A 447 -13.80 -5.50 -28.25
N VAL A 448 -14.83 -4.66 -28.19
CA VAL A 448 -16.13 -4.93 -28.81
C VAL A 448 -16.04 -5.19 -30.31
N ASP A 449 -15.16 -4.50 -31.04
CA ASP A 449 -15.03 -4.69 -32.50
C ASP A 449 -14.30 -5.98 -32.89
N LYS A 450 -13.63 -6.63 -31.94
CA LYS A 450 -12.88 -7.88 -32.16
C LYS A 450 -13.61 -9.11 -31.65
N GLU A 451 -14.35 -8.99 -30.55
CA GLU A 451 -14.89 -10.15 -29.82
C GLU A 451 -16.42 -10.19 -29.74
N ALA A 452 -17.13 -9.17 -30.25
CA ALA A 452 -18.59 -9.18 -30.20
C ALA A 452 -19.18 -10.37 -30.97
N GLY A 453 -20.20 -10.99 -30.38
CA GLY A 453 -20.88 -12.17 -30.90
C GLY A 453 -20.24 -13.51 -30.53
N MET A 454 -19.06 -13.49 -29.87
CA MET A 454 -18.49 -14.71 -29.28
C MET A 454 -19.35 -15.20 -28.11
N ARG A 455 -19.29 -16.52 -27.86
CA ARG A 455 -20.11 -17.21 -26.88
C ARG A 455 -19.28 -18.13 -26.01
N GLU A 456 -19.54 -18.12 -24.71
CA GLU A 456 -18.99 -19.13 -23.81
C GLU A 456 -19.76 -20.46 -23.92
N LYS A 457 -19.36 -21.49 -23.16
CA LYS A 457 -19.86 -22.86 -23.30
C LYS A 457 -21.37 -23.01 -23.11
N LYS A 458 -22.03 -22.20 -22.27
CA LYS A 458 -23.49 -22.17 -22.10
C LYS A 458 -24.19 -21.26 -23.12
N GLY A 459 -23.46 -20.67 -24.05
CA GLY A 459 -23.98 -19.81 -25.11
C GLY A 459 -24.07 -18.33 -24.73
N TRP A 460 -23.59 -17.94 -23.55
CA TRP A 460 -23.66 -16.57 -23.06
C TRP A 460 -22.73 -15.65 -23.82
N THR A 461 -23.21 -14.44 -24.13
CA THR A 461 -22.45 -13.38 -24.79
C THR A 461 -22.03 -12.31 -23.79
N ALA A 462 -21.13 -11.41 -24.20
CA ALA A 462 -20.73 -10.28 -23.36
C ALA A 462 -21.91 -9.38 -22.98
N LEU A 463 -22.90 -9.20 -23.88
CA LEU A 463 -24.12 -8.45 -23.55
C LEU A 463 -24.94 -9.10 -22.43
N MET A 464 -25.06 -10.43 -22.41
CA MET A 464 -25.77 -11.14 -21.34
C MET A 464 -25.07 -10.96 -19.98
N PHE A 465 -23.73 -11.02 -19.96
CA PHE A 465 -22.96 -10.71 -18.76
C PHE A 465 -23.09 -9.25 -18.34
N ALA A 466 -23.08 -8.29 -19.28
CA ALA A 466 -23.30 -6.87 -18.96
C ALA A 466 -24.71 -6.61 -18.40
N ALA A 467 -25.72 -7.30 -18.94
CA ALA A 467 -27.10 -7.23 -18.48
C ALA A 467 -27.26 -7.84 -17.09
N GLN A 468 -26.72 -9.04 -16.86
CA GLN A 468 -26.64 -9.66 -15.52
C GLN A 468 -25.94 -8.72 -14.53
N ALA A 469 -24.78 -8.21 -14.92
CA ALA A 469 -23.99 -7.33 -14.09
C ALA A 469 -24.70 -6.01 -13.82
N GLY A 470 -25.67 -5.55 -14.62
CA GLY A 470 -26.34 -4.26 -14.39
C GLY A 470 -25.56 -3.06 -14.90
N SER A 471 -24.72 -3.22 -15.94
CA SER A 471 -23.92 -2.13 -16.51
C SER A 471 -24.57 -1.54 -17.77
N VAL A 472 -25.30 -0.43 -17.60
CA VAL A 472 -25.98 0.27 -18.70
C VAL A 472 -25.02 0.71 -19.80
N ASP A 473 -23.84 1.22 -19.44
CA ASP A 473 -22.86 1.69 -20.43
C ASP A 473 -22.22 0.56 -21.22
N CYS A 474 -21.96 -0.59 -20.59
CA CYS A 474 -21.51 -1.78 -21.31
C CYS A 474 -22.62 -2.27 -22.26
N VAL A 475 -23.87 -2.29 -21.81
CA VAL A 475 -25.02 -2.67 -22.63
C VAL A 475 -25.14 -1.76 -23.86
N LYS A 476 -25.04 -0.43 -23.71
CA LYS A 476 -25.06 0.54 -24.82
C LYS A 476 -24.00 0.23 -25.88
N LEU A 477 -22.81 -0.21 -25.48
CA LEU A 477 -21.74 -0.57 -26.40
C LEU A 477 -21.97 -1.94 -27.08
N LEU A 478 -22.72 -2.82 -26.43
CA LEU A 478 -22.93 -4.21 -26.83
C LEU A 478 -24.29 -4.49 -27.49
N VAL A 479 -25.11 -3.47 -27.76
CA VAL A 479 -26.47 -3.59 -28.36
C VAL A 479 -26.47 -4.42 -29.66
N ARG A 480 -25.35 -4.47 -30.40
CA ARG A 480 -25.20 -5.32 -31.60
C ARG A 480 -25.45 -6.82 -31.34
N GLU A 481 -25.33 -7.27 -30.08
CA GLU A 481 -25.57 -8.65 -29.65
C GLU A 481 -27.02 -8.91 -29.19
N LYS A 482 -27.91 -7.90 -29.21
CA LYS A 482 -29.26 -7.96 -28.64
C LYS A 482 -30.08 -9.19 -29.03
N ASN A 483 -29.93 -9.66 -30.27
CA ASN A 483 -30.73 -10.78 -30.80
C ASN A 483 -30.09 -12.17 -30.56
N LEU A 484 -28.96 -12.24 -29.86
CA LEU A 484 -28.27 -13.50 -29.56
C LEU A 484 -28.91 -14.18 -28.35
N ARG A 485 -29.18 -15.48 -28.48
CA ARG A 485 -29.76 -16.34 -27.43
C ARG A 485 -28.78 -17.38 -26.91
N ASP A 486 -28.78 -17.64 -25.61
CA ASP A 486 -27.99 -18.69 -24.98
C ASP A 486 -28.50 -20.09 -25.35
N ASN A 487 -27.89 -21.13 -24.80
CA ASN A 487 -28.27 -22.52 -25.09
C ASN A 487 -29.64 -22.91 -24.51
N THR A 488 -30.19 -22.14 -23.57
CA THR A 488 -31.53 -22.33 -23.02
C THR A 488 -32.60 -21.53 -23.78
N GLY A 489 -32.17 -20.69 -24.72
CA GLY A 489 -33.04 -19.81 -25.50
C GLY A 489 -33.21 -18.41 -24.89
N GLY A 490 -32.59 -18.14 -23.73
CA GLY A 490 -32.65 -16.85 -23.07
C GLY A 490 -31.74 -15.81 -23.74
N ASP A 491 -32.10 -14.54 -23.68
CA ASP A 491 -31.31 -13.42 -24.21
C ASP A 491 -30.92 -12.42 -23.11
N ALA A 492 -30.28 -11.32 -23.50
CA ALA A 492 -29.83 -10.31 -22.54
C ALA A 492 -30.98 -9.55 -21.86
N LEU A 493 -32.17 -9.49 -22.49
CA LEU A 493 -33.35 -8.92 -21.86
C LEU A 493 -33.82 -9.83 -20.73
N ASP A 494 -33.86 -11.15 -20.96
CA ASP A 494 -34.17 -12.14 -19.91
C ASP A 494 -33.22 -12.00 -18.71
N MET A 495 -31.92 -11.79 -18.96
CA MET A 495 -30.96 -11.53 -17.87
C MET A 495 -31.26 -10.22 -17.14
N ALA A 496 -31.58 -9.13 -17.86
CA ALA A 496 -31.94 -7.87 -17.21
C ALA A 496 -33.21 -7.99 -16.36
N GLU A 497 -34.18 -8.78 -16.80
CA GLU A 497 -35.43 -9.06 -16.07
C GLU A 497 -35.20 -9.91 -14.82
N ILE A 498 -34.45 -11.02 -14.94
CA ILE A 498 -34.12 -11.91 -13.81
C ILE A 498 -33.41 -11.13 -12.69
N TRP A 499 -32.50 -10.23 -13.06
CA TRP A 499 -31.70 -9.45 -12.11
C TRP A 499 -32.31 -8.09 -11.76
N GLY A 500 -33.48 -7.73 -12.31
CA GLY A 500 -34.26 -6.55 -11.94
C GLY A 500 -33.70 -5.20 -12.42
N HIS A 501 -32.86 -5.18 -13.46
CA HIS A 501 -32.20 -3.97 -13.94
C HIS A 501 -33.09 -3.14 -14.88
N ARG A 502 -34.03 -2.37 -14.30
CA ARG A 502 -35.08 -1.61 -15.02
C ARG A 502 -34.58 -0.73 -16.17
N GLU A 503 -33.46 -0.04 -16.01
CA GLU A 503 -32.92 0.82 -17.07
C GLU A 503 -32.41 0.01 -18.27
N ILE A 504 -31.82 -1.16 -18.02
CA ILE A 504 -31.37 -2.07 -19.08
C ILE A 504 -32.57 -2.73 -19.77
N ILE A 505 -33.60 -3.11 -19.00
CA ILE A 505 -34.86 -3.63 -19.56
C ILE A 505 -35.45 -2.61 -20.53
N ALA A 506 -35.55 -1.33 -20.13
CA ALA A 506 -36.05 -0.27 -21.00
C ALA A 506 -35.21 -0.15 -22.28
N LEU A 507 -33.88 -0.11 -22.15
CA LEU A 507 -32.96 0.04 -23.27
C LEU A 507 -32.99 -1.15 -24.24
N LEU A 508 -33.14 -2.37 -23.74
CA LEU A 508 -33.22 -3.58 -24.57
C LEU A 508 -34.65 -3.85 -25.08
N SER A 509 -35.67 -3.21 -24.54
CA SER A 509 -37.05 -3.34 -25.04
C SER A 509 -37.33 -2.44 -26.26
N GLU A 510 -36.59 -1.33 -26.40
CA GLU A 510 -36.54 -0.48 -27.60
C GLU A 510 -35.82 -1.17 -28.75
#